data_AF-B0T3H4-F1
#
_entry.id   AF-B0T3H4-F1
#
_cell.length_a   1.000
_cell.length_b   1.000
_cell.length_c   1.000
_cell.angle_alpha   90.00
_cell.angle_beta   90.00
_cell.angle_gamma   90.00
#
_symmetry.space_group_name_H-M   'P 1'
#
loop_
_entity.id
_entity.type
_entity.pdbx_description
1 polymer ?
#
loop_
_entity_poly.entity_id
_entity_poly.type
_entity_poly.pdbx_seq_one_letter_code
_entity_poly.pdbx_strand_id
1 'polypeptide(L)' 'MTYVINTSAELLKKAHELDVLAARASRPGHANVYRRVADTTRVAAAFAKIAETLDWRDAHAGVGKGPWPMNHPFPSAPA' A
#
# COMPACT_ATOMS: atom_id res chain seq x y z
N MET A 1 5.85 6.99 15.75
CA MET A 1 6.36 5.76 15.10
C MET A 1 5.55 5.55 13.84
N THR A 2 6.13 5.89 12.69
CA THR A 2 5.51 5.68 11.37
C THR A 2 5.82 4.26 10.96
N TYR A 3 4.89 3.33 11.16
CA TYR A 3 5.02 1.98 10.60
C TYR A 3 4.73 2.08 9.11
N VAL A 4 5.77 2.38 8.34
CA VAL A 4 5.67 2.37 6.88
C VAL A 4 5.47 0.90 6.48
N ILE A 5 4.23 0.53 6.21
CA ILE A 5 3.90 -0.72 5.53
C ILE A 5 4.23 -0.46 4.07
N ASN A 6 5.40 -0.87 3.60
CA ASN A 6 5.99 -0.24 2.42
C ASN A 6 5.46 -0.83 1.10
N THR A 7 4.94 -2.07 1.10
CA THR A 7 4.21 -2.66 -0.05
C THR A 7 3.38 -3.89 0.36
N SER A 8 2.46 -4.30 -0.50
CA SER A 8 1.77 -5.59 -0.50
C SER A 8 2.73 -6.78 -0.44
N ALA A 9 3.91 -6.68 -1.08
CA ALA A 9 4.92 -7.73 -1.09
C ALA A 9 5.57 -7.94 0.30
N GLU A 10 5.84 -6.85 1.04
CA GLU A 10 6.35 -6.94 2.41
C GLU A 10 5.34 -7.59 3.35
N LEU A 11 4.06 -7.30 3.17
CA LEU A 11 2.99 -7.93 3.95
C LEU A 11 2.89 -9.43 3.65
N LEU A 12 2.97 -9.84 2.38
CA LEU A 12 3.01 -11.27 2.04
C LEU A 12 4.22 -11.98 2.64
N LYS A 13 5.40 -11.34 2.63
CA LYS A 13 6.60 -11.88 3.29
C LYS A 13 6.36 -12.09 4.79
N LYS A 14 5.78 -11.10 5.48
CA LYS A 14 5.45 -11.21 6.92
C LYS A 14 4.43 -12.32 7.19
N ALA A 15 3.43 -12.48 6.33
CA ALA A 15 2.48 -13.59 6.46
C ALA A 15 3.18 -14.96 6.37
N HIS A 16 4.15 -15.10 5.46
CA HIS A 16 4.94 -16.32 5.35
C HIS A 16 5.82 -16.58 6.59
N GLU A 17 6.47 -15.54 7.13
CA GLU A 17 7.25 -15.65 8.37
C GLU A 17 6.37 -16.12 9.55
N LEU A 18 5.12 -15.64 9.62
CA LEU A 18 4.15 -16.08 10.63
C LEU A 18 3.73 -17.54 10.44
N ASP A 19 3.60 -18.04 9.21
CA ASP A 19 3.35 -19.47 8.96
C ASP A 19 4.52 -20.33 9.48
N VAL A 20 5.75 -19.89 9.24
CA VAL A 20 6.95 -20.58 9.72
C VAL A 20 6.96 -20.61 11.26
N LEU A 21 6.61 -19.49 11.92
CA LEU A 21 6.46 -19.45 13.37
C LEU A 21 5.34 -20.35 13.88
N ALA A 22 4.21 -20.42 13.17
CA ALA A 22 3.10 -21.31 13.50
C ALA A 22 3.50 -22.78 13.42
N ALA A 23 4.25 -23.16 12.38
CA ALA A 23 4.74 -24.53 12.20
C ALA A 23 5.77 -24.95 13.27
N ARG A 24 6.56 -24.00 13.77
CA ARG A 24 7.57 -24.22 14.82
C ARG A 24 7.03 -24.07 16.24
N ALA A 25 5.79 -23.61 16.40
CA ALA A 25 5.23 -23.36 17.71
C ALA A 25 4.93 -24.68 18.46
N SER A 26 5.61 -24.89 19.58
CA SER A 26 5.39 -26.03 20.47
C SER A 26 4.07 -25.96 21.24
N ARG A 27 3.46 -24.77 21.35
CA ARG A 27 2.19 -24.54 22.03
C ARG A 27 1.07 -24.32 21.02
N PRO A 28 0.00 -25.14 21.01
CA PRO A 28 -1.12 -25.00 20.07
C PRO A 28 -1.77 -23.62 20.05
N GLY A 29 -1.85 -22.96 21.21
CA GLY A 29 -2.39 -21.59 21.34
C GLY A 29 -1.59 -20.56 20.54
N HIS A 30 -0.25 -20.62 20.58
CA HIS A 30 0.60 -19.71 19.81
C HIS A 30 0.48 -19.99 18.31
N ALA A 31 0.45 -21.26 17.91
CA ALA A 31 0.26 -21.65 16.51
C ALA A 31 -1.05 -21.11 15.92
N ASN A 32 -2.12 -21.06 16.72
CA ASN A 32 -3.41 -20.49 16.32
C ASN A 32 -3.33 -18.96 16.17
N VAL A 33 -2.67 -18.27 17.12
CA VAL A 33 -2.47 -16.82 17.04
C VAL A 33 -1.67 -16.45 15.79
N TYR A 34 -0.52 -17.09 15.55
CA TYR A 34 0.31 -16.79 14.38
C TYR A 34 -0.44 -17.01 13.06
N ARG A 35 -1.23 -18.09 12.94
CA ARG A 35 -2.08 -18.32 11.76
C ARG A 35 -3.12 -17.22 11.55
N ARG A 36 -3.84 -16.80 12.60
CA ARG A 36 -4.82 -15.71 12.50
C ARG A 36 -4.18 -14.38 12.09
N VAL A 37 -3.00 -14.08 12.61
CA VAL A 37 -2.26 -12.88 12.23
C VAL A 37 -1.78 -13.00 10.78
N ALA A 38 -1.31 -14.18 10.35
CA ALA A 38 -0.91 -14.41 8.96
C ALA A 38 -2.08 -14.17 7.99
N ASP A 39 -3.26 -14.69 8.30
CA ASP A 39 -4.48 -14.50 7.49
C ASP A 39 -4.87 -13.02 7.40
N THR A 40 -4.87 -12.31 8.53
CA THR A 40 -5.14 -10.86 8.56
C THR A 40 -4.11 -10.10 7.73
N THR A 41 -2.84 -10.51 7.80
CA THR A 41 -1.74 -9.89 7.04
C THR A 41 -1.90 -10.12 5.52
N ARG A 42 -2.41 -11.28 5.09
CA ARG A 42 -2.74 -11.54 3.68
C ARG A 42 -3.89 -10.65 3.18
N VAL A 43 -4.92 -10.45 3.99
CA VAL A 43 -6.02 -9.52 3.67
C VAL A 43 -5.47 -8.10 3.53
N ALA A 44 -4.65 -7.64 4.47
CA ALA A 44 -3.98 -6.35 4.37
C ALA A 44 -3.12 -6.23 3.11
N ALA A 45 -2.41 -7.31 2.73
CA ALA A 45 -1.61 -7.34 1.50
C ALA A 45 -2.47 -7.19 0.24
N ALA A 46 -3.65 -7.81 0.20
CA ALA A 46 -4.59 -7.68 -0.91
C ALA A 46 -5.08 -6.23 -1.04
N PHE A 47 -5.45 -5.57 0.06
CA PHE A 47 -5.84 -4.15 0.03
C PHE A 47 -4.69 -3.25 -0.40
N ALA A 48 -3.47 -3.49 0.11
CA ALA A 48 -2.29 -2.74 -0.32
C ALA A 48 -2.02 -2.93 -1.82
N LYS A 49 -2.20 -4.14 -2.36
CA LYS A 49 -2.01 -4.40 -3.79
C LYS A 49 -3.03 -3.68 -4.66
N ILE A 50 -4.28 -3.60 -4.20
CA ILE A 50 -5.34 -2.83 -4.87
C ILE A 50 -4.95 -1.35 -4.90
N ALA A 51 -4.53 -0.78 -3.76
CA ALA A 51 -4.08 0.60 -3.68
C ALA A 51 -2.89 0.88 -4.62
N GLU A 52 -1.85 0.05 -4.58
CA GLU A 52 -0.71 0.14 -5.51
C GLU A 52 -1.12 0.11 -6.98
N THR A 53 -2.12 -0.71 -7.32
CA THR A 53 -2.61 -0.85 -8.70
C THR A 53 -3.42 0.38 -9.13
N LEU A 54 -4.20 0.96 -8.22
CA LEU A 54 -4.93 2.21 -8.47
C LEU A 54 -3.96 3.38 -8.64
N ASP A 55 -2.99 3.53 -7.75
CA ASP A 55 -1.95 4.56 -7.86
C ASP A 55 -1.17 4.44 -9.17
N TRP A 56 -0.84 3.21 -9.60
CA TRP A 56 -0.18 2.97 -10.89
C TRP A 56 -1.06 3.38 -12.08
N ARG A 57 -2.38 3.15 -12.00
CA ARG A 57 -3.33 3.57 -13.05
C ARG A 57 -3.45 5.08 -13.13
N ASP A 58 -3.54 5.77 -12.00
CA ASP A 58 -3.60 7.24 -11.97
C ASP A 58 -2.30 7.86 -12.50
N ALA A 59 -1.15 7.29 -12.14
CA ALA A 59 0.15 7.68 -12.68
C ALA A 59 0.22 7.47 -14.21
N HIS A 60 -0.34 6.38 -14.74
CA HIS A 60 -0.38 6.11 -16.19
C HIS A 60 -1.43 6.92 -16.95
N ALA A 61 -2.55 7.25 -16.30
CA ALA A 61 -3.62 8.06 -16.89
C ALA A 61 -3.25 9.56 -16.99
N GLY A 62 -2.06 9.95 -16.49
CA GLY A 62 -1.62 11.34 -16.50
C GLY A 62 -2.45 12.25 -15.59
N VAL A 63 -3.26 11.68 -14.69
CA VAL A 63 -4.11 12.41 -13.75
C VAL A 63 -3.18 13.01 -12.69
N GLY A 64 -2.79 14.27 -12.92
CA GLY A 64 -1.71 14.96 -12.21
C GLY A 64 -0.84 15.84 -13.12
N LYS A 65 -0.96 15.71 -14.45
CA LYS A 65 -0.38 16.63 -15.45
C LYS A 65 -1.37 17.73 -15.84
N GLY A 66 -2.03 18.34 -14.87
CA GLY A 66 -2.59 19.67 -15.09
C GLY A 66 -1.46 20.68 -14.88
N PRO A 67 -0.98 21.42 -15.89
CA PRO A 67 -0.40 22.70 -15.57
C PRO A 67 -1.51 23.48 -14.88
N TRP A 68 -1.36 23.75 -13.59
CA TRP A 68 -2.01 24.91 -12.99
C TRP A 68 -1.80 26.06 -13.99
N PRO A 69 -2.86 26.77 -14.43
CA PRO A 69 -2.63 27.97 -15.22
C PRO A 69 -1.81 28.90 -14.34
N MET A 70 -0.51 28.98 -14.66
CA MET A 70 0.37 30.02 -14.19
C MET A 70 -0.35 31.33 -14.46
N ASN A 71 -0.59 32.10 -13.40
CA ASN A 71 -1.00 33.49 -13.47
C ASN A 71 -0.13 34.21 -14.52
N HIS A 72 -0.68 34.41 -15.72
CA HIS A 72 -0.12 35.36 -16.67
C HIS A 72 -0.84 36.69 -16.46
N PRO A 73 -0.09 37.81 -16.35
CA PRO A 73 -0.67 39.12 -16.15
C PRO A 73 -1.47 39.53 -17.39
N PHE A 74 -2.63 40.14 -17.16
CA PHE A 74 -3.47 40.78 -18.17
C PHE A 74 -2.63 41.60 -19.16
N PRO A 75 -2.82 41.46 -20.48
CA PRO A 75 -2.35 42.47 -21.42
C PRO A 75 -3.25 43.70 -21.32
N SER A 76 -2.66 44.84 -20.98
CA SER A 76 -3.30 46.15 -21.04
C SER A 76 -3.91 46.39 -22.43
N ALA A 77 -5.18 46.82 -22.48
CA ALA A 77 -5.85 47.23 -23.70
C ALA A 77 -5.15 48.46 -24.33
N PRO A 78 -5.08 48.59 -25.67
CA PRO A 78 -4.57 49.79 -26.30
C PRO A 78 -5.60 50.93 -26.19
N ALA A 79 -5.12 52.13 -25.91
CA ALA A 79 -5.85 53.38 -26.08
C ALA A 79 -5.73 53.90 -27.52
#